data_AF-A0A4P8PLN1-F1
#
_entry.id   AF-A0A4P8PLN1-F1
#
_cell.length_a   1.000
_cell.length_b   1.000
_cell.length_c   1.000
_cell.angle_alpha   90.00
_cell.angle_beta   90.00
_cell.angle_gamma   90.00
#
_symmetry.space_group_name_H-M   'P 1'
#
loop_
_entity.id
_entity.type
_entity.pdbx_description
1 polymer ?
#
loop_
_entity_poly.entity_id
_entity_poly.type
_entity_poly.pdbx_seq_one_letter_code
_entity_poly.pdbx_strand_id
1 'polypeptide(L)' 'ALFLWMFWPSVNSPLLRSPIERKNAMFNTYYALAVSVVTAISGSSLAHPQRKISM' A
#
# COMPACT_ATOMS: atom_id res chain seq x y z
N ALA A 1 8.07 7.91 -5.33
CA ALA A 1 7.11 6.83 -4.97
C ALA A 1 6.96 6.67 -3.45
N LEU A 2 8.04 6.37 -2.71
CA LEU A 2 8.01 6.13 -1.25
C LEU A 2 7.36 7.26 -0.43
N PHE A 3 7.67 8.52 -0.73
CA PHE A 3 7.11 9.67 -0.01
C PHE A 3 5.58 9.78 -0.19
N LEU A 4 5.08 9.49 -1.39
CA LEU A 4 3.64 9.51 -1.67
C LEU A 4 2.91 8.39 -0.91
N TRP A 5 3.56 7.24 -0.78
CA TRP A 5 3.03 6.04 -0.12
C TRP A 5 2.94 6.19 1.39
N MET A 6 3.99 6.74 2.00
CA MET A 6 4.08 6.91 3.44
C MET A 6 3.13 8.01 3.97
N PHE A 7 2.84 9.02 3.14
CA PHE A 7 1.93 10.11 3.50
C PHE A 7 0.48 9.90 3.03
N TRP A 8 0.21 8.90 2.19
CA TRP A 8 -1.13 8.60 1.65
C TRP A 8 -2.25 8.49 2.71
N PRO A 9 -2.03 7.84 3.87
CA PRO A 9 -3.06 7.71 4.90
C PRO A 9 -3.35 9.04 5.61
N SER A 10 -2.35 9.91 5.71
CA SER A 10 -2.47 11.25 6.30
C SER A 10 -3.26 12.22 5.41
N VAL A 11 -3.20 12.06 4.09
CA VAL A 11 -3.98 12.87 3.12
C VAL A 11 -5.46 12.43 3.10
N ASN A 12 -5.76 11.15 3.27
CA ASN A 12 -7.14 10.62 3.26
C ASN A 12 -7.87 10.77 4.61
N SER A 13 -7.12 10.93 5.70
CA SER A 13 -7.64 10.97 7.06
C SER A 13 -8.51 12.17 7.48
N PRO A 14 -8.35 13.40 6.95
CA PRO A 14 -9.16 14.55 7.36
C PRO A 14 -10.64 14.44 7.00
N LEU A 15 -11.00 13.55 6.07
CA LEU A 15 -12.37 13.37 5.56
C LEU A 15 -13.28 12.56 6.51
N LEU A 16 -12.70 11.84 7.49
CA LEU A 16 -13.48 11.04 8.44
C LEU A 16 -13.63 11.75 9.79
N ARG A 17 -14.88 12.06 10.17
CA ARG A 17 -15.25 12.73 11.44
C ARG A 17 -15.15 11.84 12.68
N SER A 18 -15.10 10.52 12.50
CA SER A 18 -15.01 9.52 13.57
C SER A 18 -13.54 9.11 13.79
N PRO A 19 -12.98 9.27 15.00
CA PRO A 19 -11.58 8.92 15.28
C PRO A 19 -11.30 7.40 15.20
N ILE A 20 -12.31 6.56 15.45
CA ILE A 20 -12.20 5.10 15.34
C ILE A 20 -12.19 4.67 13.88
N GLU A 21 -13.11 5.20 13.07
CA GLU A 21 -13.18 4.92 11.62
C GLU A 21 -11.92 5.42 10.91
N ARG A 22 -11.42 6.60 11.28
CA ARG A 22 -10.19 7.17 10.74
C ARG A 22 -8.97 6.27 11.01
N LYS A 23 -8.87 5.74 12.24
CA LYS A 23 -7.81 4.79 12.62
C LYS A 23 -7.90 3.51 11.79
N ASN A 24 -9.10 2.94 11.68
CA ASN A 24 -9.34 1.71 10.93
C ASN A 24 -9.05 1.89 9.42
N ALA A 25 -9.47 3.01 8.84
CA ALA A 25 -9.19 3.35 7.44
C ALA A 25 -7.68 3.50 7.17
N MET A 26 -6.93 4.13 8.08
CA MET A 26 -5.47 4.20 7.97
C MET A 26 -4.84 2.80 7.97
N PHE A 27 -5.20 1.94 8.93
CA PHE A 27 -4.65 0.58 9.01
C PHE A 27 -5.00 -0.26 7.78
N ASN A 28 -6.25 -0.19 7.33
CA ASN A 28 -6.70 -0.94 6.16
C ASN A 28 -5.95 -0.49 4.89
N THR A 29 -5.71 0.82 4.75
CA THR A 29 -4.93 1.38 3.63
C THR A 29 -3.49 0.88 3.68
N TYR A 30 -2.84 0.91 4.84
CA TYR A 30 -1.48 0.36 5.01
C TYR A 30 -1.42 -1.14 4.68
N TYR A 31 -2.42 -1.90 5.07
CA TYR A 31 -2.47 -3.34 4.82
C TYR A 31 -2.65 -3.64 3.33
N ALA A 32 -3.62 -2.97 2.67
CA ALA A 32 -3.84 -3.11 1.23
C ALA A 32 -2.60 -2.73 0.41
N LEU A 33 -1.91 -1.67 0.84
CA LEU A 33 -0.65 -1.23 0.27
C LEU A 33 0.46 -2.29 0.43
N ALA A 34 0.65 -2.83 1.64
CA ALA A 34 1.63 -3.89 1.89
C ALA A 34 1.35 -5.14 1.04
N VAL A 35 0.09 -5.58 0.99
CA VAL A 35 -0.32 -6.73 0.16
C VAL A 35 -0.05 -6.46 -1.32
N SER A 36 -0.41 -5.28 -1.82
CA SER A 36 -0.17 -4.92 -3.23
C SER A 36 1.31 -4.96 -3.61
N VAL A 37 2.22 -4.53 -2.72
CA VAL A 37 3.67 -4.58 -2.98
C VAL A 37 4.15 -6.03 -3.02
N VAL A 38 3.73 -6.86 -2.07
CA VAL A 38 4.10 -8.28 -2.07
C VAL A 38 3.58 -8.98 -3.31
N THR A 39 2.33 -8.74 -3.70
CA THR A 39 1.72 -9.29 -4.91
C THR A 39 2.41 -8.80 -6.17
N ALA A 40 2.74 -7.51 -6.27
CA ALA A 40 3.43 -6.96 -7.42
C ALA A 40 4.86 -7.53 -7.57
N ILE A 41 5.60 -7.65 -6.47
CA ILE A 41 6.95 -8.23 -6.48
C ILE A 41 6.89 -9.73 -6.80
N SER A 42 5.97 -10.47 -6.17
CA SER A 42 5.80 -11.90 -6.41
C SER A 42 5.34 -12.18 -7.85
N GLY A 43 4.37 -11.41 -8.34
CA GLY A 43 3.89 -11.49 -9.72
C GLY A 43 4.97 -11.12 -10.73
N SER A 44 5.74 -10.04 -10.48
CA SER A 44 6.87 -9.64 -11.33
C SER A 44 7.94 -10.72 -11.39
N SER A 45 8.29 -11.31 -10.25
CA SER A 45 9.28 -12.41 -10.17
C SER A 45 8.81 -13.68 -10.88
N LEU A 46 7.52 -14.02 -10.77
CA LEU A 46 6.93 -15.20 -11.42
C LEU A 46 6.78 -15.00 -12.95
N ALA A 47 6.44 -13.79 -13.38
CA ALA A 47 6.28 -13.45 -14.80
C ALA A 47 7.63 -13.24 -15.51
N HIS A 48 8.73 -13.03 -14.78
CA HIS A 48 10.06 -12.87 -15.37
C HIS A 48 10.71 -14.23 -15.70
N PRO A 49 11.11 -14.49 -16.96
CA PRO A 49 11.77 -15.74 -17.35
C PRO A 49 13.09 -16.02 -16.60
N GLN A 50 13.73 -14.98 -16.06
CA GLN A 50 14.95 -15.07 -15.25
C GLN A 50 14.71 -14.92 -13.73
N ARG A 51 13.46 -14.89 -13.25
CA ARG A 51 13.09 -14.62 -11.84
C ARG A 51 13.69 -13.32 -11.26
N LYS A 52 13.87 -12.31 -12.12
CA LYS A 52 14.35 -10.98 -11.72
C LYS A 52 13.16 -10.08 -11.40
N ILE A 53 13.30 -9.25 -10.38
CA ILE A 53 12.31 -8.24 -10.02
C ILE A 53 12.49 -7.06 -10.96
N SER A 54 11.50 -6.78 -11.81
CA SER A 54 11.47 -5.54 -12.61
C SER A 54 10.91 -4.42 -11.73
N MET A 55 11.78 -3.49 -11.35
CA MET A 55 11.42 -2.26 -10.62
C MET A 55 10.81 -1.21 -11.54
#